data_AF-A0A6B2C455-F1
#
_entry.id   AF-A0A6B2C455-F1
#
_cell.length_a   1.000
_cell.length_b   1.000
_cell.length_c   1.000
_cell.angle_alpha   90.00
_cell.angle_beta   90.00
_cell.angle_gamma   90.00
#
_symmetry.space_group_name_H-M   'P 1'
#
loop_
_entity.id
_entity.type
_entity.pdbx_description
1 polymer ?
#
loop_
_entity_poly.entity_id
_entity_poly.type
_entity_poly.pdbx_seq_one_letter_code
_entity_poly.pdbx_strand_id
1 'polypeptide(L)'
;MSLSSQNTFVSQNVENWLEKKNLKPFLRVLEDKQRIFPNGKKIEVVFVIQALNLLLLRTEGAGDINEALLPESGMSVPVIQPQKLMSVTRRRLLQVLRMYRDSCGDSLKKYIGKAKELSFTKAEEHEKSGWNCTIQPPLAQKGEKATDLGMDGYCPACTIFGVALTSAQLEALSKDMSLGLKTRVHFDPAFATSRMIQPETHNKVLEGNIATTGGSLFTEIHVMPGTVFIGRAVMHDLTWPELLAVLYTLSTIEEVGGRAGVYGTIKVELLGIRGGTYTLSSSLELADEVVKSGYKKPTEIVQFIQSKLRELGFYDLSNNEVLDIIDLQCDNGTFTHLWASSLDYVNQVVELVNKLKANESEKSKAKKK
;
A
#
# COMPACT_ATOMS: atom_id res chain seq x y z
N MET A 1 -33.83 10.81 -5.60
CA MET A 1 -33.23 11.58 -4.49
C MET A 1 -31.76 11.77 -4.81
N SER A 2 -31.25 13.00 -4.83
CA SER A 2 -29.86 13.28 -5.20
C SER A 2 -28.89 12.71 -4.16
N LEU A 3 -27.87 12.00 -4.62
CA LEU A 3 -26.76 11.43 -3.84
C LEU A 3 -25.88 12.49 -3.14
N SER A 4 -26.21 13.78 -3.30
CA SER A 4 -25.37 14.92 -2.92
C SER A 4 -25.43 15.31 -1.44
N SER A 5 -26.24 14.65 -0.60
CA SER A 5 -26.45 15.09 0.79
C SER A 5 -26.06 14.08 1.88
N GLN A 6 -25.67 12.85 1.52
CA GLN A 6 -25.32 11.81 2.51
C GLN A 6 -23.86 11.34 2.48
N ASN A 7 -23.05 11.75 1.49
CA ASN A 7 -21.71 11.18 1.28
C ASN A 7 -20.52 11.98 1.84
N THR A 8 -20.75 13.11 2.51
CA THR A 8 -19.68 14.00 3.01
C THR A 8 -19.53 14.04 4.52
N PHE A 9 -20.36 13.28 5.27
CA PHE A 9 -20.32 13.32 6.73
C PHE A 9 -19.13 12.51 7.25
N VAL A 10 -18.00 13.21 7.47
CA VAL A 10 -16.88 12.69 8.26
C VAL A 10 -17.36 12.60 9.71
N SER A 11 -17.15 11.45 10.38
CA SER A 11 -17.51 11.37 11.80
C SER A 11 -16.73 12.43 12.59
N GLN A 12 -17.39 13.06 13.57
CA GLN A 12 -16.76 14.11 14.39
C GLN A 12 -15.44 13.64 15.02
N ASN A 13 -15.36 12.35 15.37
CA ASN A 13 -14.14 11.73 15.89
C ASN A 13 -13.00 11.82 14.87
N VAL A 14 -13.23 11.37 13.63
CA VAL A 14 -12.22 11.43 12.56
C VAL A 14 -11.83 12.88 12.28
N GLU A 15 -12.78 13.81 12.25
CA GLU A 15 -12.49 15.21 12.00
C GLU A 15 -11.61 15.82 13.10
N ASN A 16 -11.97 15.61 14.37
CA ASN A 16 -11.17 16.03 15.52
C ASN A 16 -9.75 15.41 15.48
N TRP A 17 -9.64 14.14 15.09
CA TRP A 17 -8.35 13.46 14.97
C TRP A 17 -7.47 14.08 13.88
N LEU A 18 -8.04 14.33 12.69
CA LEU A 18 -7.34 14.96 11.57
C LEU A 18 -6.88 16.39 11.91
N GLU A 19 -7.70 17.15 12.64
CA GLU A 19 -7.36 18.51 13.08
C GLU A 19 -6.26 18.50 14.13
N LYS A 20 -6.34 17.61 15.13
CA LYS A 20 -5.31 17.44 16.16
C LYS A 20 -3.93 17.11 15.58
N LYS A 21 -3.89 16.36 14.47
CA LYS A 21 -2.65 15.98 13.75
C LYS A 21 -2.32 16.94 12.60
N ASN A 22 -3.10 18.00 12.39
CA ASN A 22 -2.97 18.94 11.28
C ASN A 22 -2.84 18.28 9.89
N LEU A 23 -3.63 17.24 9.61
CA LEU A 23 -3.53 16.46 8.36
C LEU A 23 -4.51 16.90 7.27
N LYS A 24 -5.63 17.53 7.65
CA LYS A 24 -6.70 17.98 6.74
C LYS A 24 -6.19 18.80 5.54
N PRO A 25 -5.22 19.74 5.68
CA PRO A 25 -4.71 20.51 4.54
C PRO A 25 -3.94 19.69 3.49
N PHE A 26 -3.53 18.46 3.82
CA PHE A 26 -2.71 17.58 2.98
C PHE A 26 -3.52 16.47 2.30
N LEU A 27 -4.80 16.33 2.67
CA LEU A 27 -5.71 15.33 2.13
C LEU A 27 -6.50 15.89 0.94
N ARG A 28 -6.94 14.98 0.07
CA ARG A 28 -7.93 15.25 -0.97
C ARG A 28 -9.35 15.18 -0.39
N VAL A 29 -10.25 15.90 -1.03
CA VAL A 29 -11.69 15.87 -0.71
C VAL A 29 -12.38 14.97 -1.73
N LEU A 30 -13.41 14.24 -1.29
CA LEU A 30 -14.29 13.49 -2.19
C LEU A 30 -14.98 14.44 -3.16
N GLU A 31 -15.19 14.00 -4.40
CA GLU A 31 -15.85 14.79 -5.45
C GLU A 31 -15.05 16.05 -5.90
N ASP A 32 -13.81 16.21 -5.45
CA ASP A 32 -12.87 17.19 -6.01
C ASP A 32 -12.62 16.86 -7.49
N LYS A 33 -12.99 17.76 -8.39
CA LYS A 33 -12.84 17.58 -9.85
C LYS A 33 -11.40 17.43 -10.32
N GLN A 34 -10.42 17.71 -9.47
CA GLN A 34 -9.00 17.61 -9.80
C GLN A 34 -8.31 16.41 -9.14
N ARG A 35 -9.05 15.44 -8.60
CA ARG A 35 -8.50 14.37 -7.75
C ARG A 35 -7.39 13.54 -8.40
N ILE A 36 -7.42 13.38 -9.71
CA ILE A 36 -6.41 12.64 -10.49
C ILE A 36 -5.13 13.45 -10.77
N PHE A 37 -5.14 14.77 -10.54
CA PHE A 37 -3.98 15.64 -10.73
C PHE A 37 -3.23 15.81 -9.40
N PRO A 38 -1.90 15.62 -9.38
CA PRO A 38 -1.13 15.69 -8.13
C PRO A 38 -1.13 17.09 -7.53
N ASN A 39 -1.30 17.20 -6.21
CA ASN A 39 -1.35 18.48 -5.50
C ASN A 39 -0.01 18.92 -4.87
N GLY A 40 1.05 18.10 -5.02
CA GLY A 40 2.39 18.37 -4.46
C GLY A 40 2.49 18.25 -2.94
N LYS A 41 1.44 17.78 -2.27
CA LYS A 41 1.39 17.54 -0.81
C LYS A 41 1.54 16.06 -0.52
N LYS A 42 2.00 15.74 0.70
CA LYS A 42 2.15 14.36 1.15
C LYS A 42 1.98 14.22 2.66
N ILE A 43 1.74 12.99 3.06
CA ILE A 43 1.73 12.56 4.46
C ILE A 43 2.79 11.50 4.64
N GLU A 44 3.70 11.71 5.58
CA GLU A 44 4.76 10.78 5.96
C GLU A 44 4.33 10.01 7.20
N VAL A 45 4.55 8.70 7.21
CA VAL A 45 4.29 7.82 8.34
C VAL A 45 5.55 7.01 8.60
N VAL A 46 6.05 7.07 9.83
CA VAL A 46 7.18 6.25 10.29
C VAL A 46 6.65 5.15 11.19
N PHE A 47 7.15 3.94 10.99
CA PHE A 47 6.74 2.75 11.70
C PHE A 47 7.92 1.82 11.93
N VAL A 48 7.80 0.93 12.90
CA VAL A 48 8.75 -0.17 13.11
C VAL A 48 8.07 -1.50 12.82
N ILE A 49 8.86 -2.47 12.37
CA ILE A 49 8.47 -3.87 12.19
C ILE A 49 9.35 -4.70 13.12
N GLN A 50 8.74 -5.42 14.04
CA GLN A 50 9.43 -6.36 14.90
C GLN A 50 9.18 -7.79 14.42
N ALA A 51 10.26 -8.55 14.20
CA ALA A 51 10.21 -9.99 13.99
C ALA A 51 9.76 -10.70 15.28
N LEU A 52 8.60 -11.36 15.28
CA LEU A 52 8.14 -12.15 16.44
C LEU A 52 8.67 -13.59 16.41
N ASN A 53 8.90 -14.11 15.21
CA ASN A 53 9.59 -15.37 14.95
C ASN A 53 10.68 -15.16 13.89
N LEU A 54 11.25 -16.25 13.37
CA LEU A 54 12.20 -16.19 12.27
C LEU A 54 11.52 -15.59 11.03
N LEU A 55 12.08 -14.50 10.50
CA LEU A 55 11.63 -13.94 9.22
C LEU A 55 12.53 -14.45 8.10
N LEU A 56 11.93 -15.10 7.11
CA LEU A 56 12.63 -15.57 5.93
C LEU A 56 12.54 -14.49 4.85
N LEU A 57 13.67 -13.93 4.44
CA LEU A 57 13.76 -12.98 3.33
C LEU A 57 14.38 -13.68 2.12
N ARG A 58 13.68 -13.68 0.98
CA ARG A 58 14.10 -14.30 -0.28
C ARG A 58 14.19 -13.30 -1.41
N THR A 59 15.19 -13.42 -2.27
CA THR A 59 15.24 -12.67 -3.55
C THR A 59 14.22 -13.28 -4.53
N GLU A 60 13.42 -12.45 -5.22
CA GLU A 60 12.40 -12.92 -6.18
C GLU A 60 12.82 -12.71 -7.65
N GLY A 61 13.94 -12.02 -7.90
CA GLY A 61 14.51 -11.84 -9.22
C GLY A 61 15.87 -11.15 -9.20
N ALA A 62 16.43 -10.92 -10.39
CA ALA A 62 17.70 -10.22 -10.55
C ALA A 62 17.58 -8.77 -10.03
N GLY A 63 18.50 -8.37 -9.14
CA GLY A 63 18.52 -7.05 -8.53
C GLY A 63 17.79 -6.93 -7.19
N ASP A 64 17.11 -7.98 -6.74
CA ASP A 64 16.58 -8.03 -5.37
C ASP A 64 17.69 -8.21 -4.35
N ILE A 65 17.57 -7.50 -3.24
CA ILE A 65 18.53 -7.53 -2.13
C ILE A 65 17.81 -7.84 -0.82
N ASN A 66 18.49 -8.62 0.03
CA ASN A 66 18.02 -8.90 1.39
C ASN A 66 18.93 -8.29 2.48
N GLU A 67 20.13 -7.82 2.13
CA GLU A 67 20.99 -7.02 3.00
C GLU A 67 21.36 -5.69 2.32
N ALA A 68 21.56 -4.64 3.12
CA ALA A 68 22.05 -3.35 2.68
C ALA A 68 23.05 -2.79 3.70
N LEU A 69 24.02 -2.01 3.21
CA LEU A 69 25.01 -1.33 4.06
C LEU A 69 24.41 -0.03 4.61
N LEU A 70 24.43 0.12 5.93
CA LEU A 70 24.20 1.40 6.58
C LEU A 70 25.45 2.28 6.43
N PRO A 71 25.37 3.42 5.74
CA PRO A 71 26.55 4.13 5.24
C PRO A 71 27.43 4.71 6.37
N GLU A 72 26.84 5.22 7.44
CA GLU A 72 27.58 5.92 8.47
C GLU A 72 28.07 4.99 9.59
N SER A 73 27.32 3.94 9.92
CA SER A 73 27.74 2.90 10.86
C SER A 73 28.61 1.81 10.22
N GLY A 74 28.59 1.69 8.89
CA GLY A 74 29.31 0.66 8.14
C GLY A 74 28.78 -0.77 8.36
N MET A 75 27.59 -0.93 8.93
CA MET A 75 26.99 -2.23 9.24
C MET A 75 26.13 -2.72 8.06
N SER A 76 26.39 -3.94 7.58
CA SER A 76 25.46 -4.64 6.68
C SER A 76 24.29 -5.18 7.50
N VAL A 77 23.05 -4.84 7.14
CA VAL A 77 21.85 -5.23 7.89
C VAL A 77 20.79 -5.80 6.96
N PRO A 78 19.91 -6.69 7.46
CA PRO A 78 18.73 -7.12 6.72
C PRO A 78 17.87 -5.94 6.27
N VAL A 79 17.29 -6.04 5.07
CA VAL A 79 16.40 -5.02 4.51
C VAL A 79 15.14 -5.66 3.92
N ILE A 80 13.98 -5.08 4.22
CA ILE A 80 12.72 -5.41 3.56
C ILE A 80 12.50 -4.37 2.47
N GLN A 81 12.56 -4.81 1.21
CA GLN A 81 12.45 -3.91 0.06
C GLN A 81 11.04 -3.29 -0.07
N PRO A 82 10.92 -2.09 -0.70
CA PRO A 82 9.65 -1.39 -0.90
C PRO A 82 8.54 -2.24 -1.52
N GLN A 83 8.86 -3.07 -2.52
CA GLN A 83 7.89 -3.90 -3.22
C GLN A 83 7.31 -5.00 -2.31
N LYS A 84 8.13 -5.54 -1.39
CA LYS A 84 7.70 -6.54 -0.41
C LYS A 84 6.73 -5.91 0.60
N LEU A 85 7.05 -4.72 1.10
CA LEU A 85 6.16 -3.93 1.98
C LEU A 85 4.85 -3.59 1.27
N MET A 86 4.90 -3.16 0.01
CA MET A 86 3.72 -2.88 -0.80
C MET A 86 2.85 -4.12 -0.98
N SER A 87 3.44 -5.25 -1.33
CA SER A 87 2.73 -6.52 -1.57
C SER A 87 2.00 -7.00 -0.32
N VAL A 88 2.70 -7.03 0.82
CA VAL A 88 2.12 -7.43 2.12
C VAL A 88 1.00 -6.47 2.53
N THR A 89 1.25 -5.15 2.48
CA THR A 89 0.26 -4.15 2.90
C THR A 89 -0.98 -4.24 2.01
N ARG A 90 -0.80 -4.33 0.69
CA ARG A 90 -1.91 -4.49 -0.25
C ARG A 90 -2.70 -5.77 -0.01
N ARG A 91 -2.03 -6.88 0.31
CA ARG A 91 -2.66 -8.17 0.63
C ARG A 91 -3.51 -8.06 1.89
N ARG A 92 -2.98 -7.39 2.92
CA ARG A 92 -3.73 -7.14 4.14
C ARG A 92 -4.95 -6.26 3.88
N LEU A 93 -4.83 -5.19 3.09
CA LEU A 93 -5.98 -4.36 2.74
C LEU A 93 -7.06 -5.17 2.00
N LEU A 94 -6.68 -6.04 1.05
CA LEU A 94 -7.66 -6.91 0.39
C LEU A 94 -8.34 -7.88 1.35
N GLN A 95 -7.61 -8.42 2.32
CA GLN A 95 -8.22 -9.27 3.36
C GLN A 95 -9.23 -8.46 4.19
N VAL A 96 -8.88 -7.24 4.60
CA VAL A 96 -9.80 -6.36 5.34
C VAL A 96 -11.03 -6.00 4.51
N LEU A 97 -10.87 -5.72 3.21
CA LEU A 97 -11.98 -5.46 2.31
C LEU A 97 -12.90 -6.69 2.14
N ARG A 98 -12.36 -7.91 2.14
CA ARG A 98 -13.15 -9.15 2.13
C ARG A 98 -13.90 -9.34 3.44
N MET A 99 -13.26 -9.08 4.58
CA MET A 99 -13.93 -9.11 5.88
C MET A 99 -15.09 -8.10 5.94
N TYR A 100 -14.88 -6.89 5.41
CA TYR A 100 -15.92 -5.88 5.30
C TYR A 100 -17.07 -6.37 4.39
N ARG A 101 -16.77 -6.93 3.22
CA ARG A 101 -17.79 -7.56 2.36
C ARG A 101 -18.58 -8.63 3.10
N ASP A 102 -17.90 -9.53 3.80
CA ASP A 102 -18.53 -10.66 4.49
C ASP A 102 -19.41 -10.19 5.67
N SER A 103 -19.00 -9.11 6.33
CA SER A 103 -19.74 -8.51 7.46
C SER A 103 -20.92 -7.64 7.01
N CYS A 104 -20.79 -6.98 5.85
CA CYS A 104 -21.72 -5.95 5.37
C CYS A 104 -22.56 -6.37 4.17
N GLY A 105 -22.43 -7.62 3.70
CA GLY A 105 -23.25 -8.22 2.66
C GLY A 105 -23.53 -7.29 1.48
N ASP A 106 -24.80 -6.88 1.34
CA ASP A 106 -25.33 -6.10 0.23
C ASP A 106 -24.87 -4.64 0.15
N SER A 107 -24.20 -4.10 1.19
CA SER A 107 -23.72 -2.71 1.20
C SER A 107 -22.75 -2.38 0.06
N LEU A 108 -22.12 -3.40 -0.55
CA LEU A 108 -21.26 -3.24 -1.71
C LEU A 108 -21.99 -3.15 -3.05
N LYS A 109 -23.25 -3.60 -3.14
CA LYS A 109 -23.99 -3.68 -4.42
C LYS A 109 -24.07 -2.32 -5.11
N LYS A 110 -24.29 -1.24 -4.37
CA LYS A 110 -24.35 0.13 -4.93
C LYS A 110 -23.03 0.54 -5.59
N TYR A 111 -21.90 0.16 -4.99
CA TYR A 111 -20.58 0.49 -5.52
C TYR A 111 -20.24 -0.38 -6.74
N ILE A 112 -20.58 -1.67 -6.69
CA ILE A 112 -20.42 -2.58 -7.82
C ILE A 112 -21.26 -2.10 -9.02
N GLY A 113 -22.54 -1.75 -8.78
CA GLY A 113 -23.41 -1.19 -9.82
C GLY A 113 -22.82 0.07 -10.45
N LYS A 114 -22.23 0.96 -9.64
CA LYS A 114 -21.57 2.15 -10.16
C LYS A 114 -20.30 1.83 -10.97
N ALA A 115 -19.51 0.84 -10.56
CA ALA A 115 -18.37 0.37 -11.36
C ALA A 115 -18.81 -0.22 -12.71
N LYS A 116 -19.95 -0.92 -12.74
CA LYS A 116 -20.56 -1.44 -13.97
C LYS A 116 -21.00 -0.30 -14.91
N GLU A 117 -21.62 0.75 -14.38
CA GLU A 117 -21.94 1.97 -15.16
C GLU A 117 -20.69 2.62 -15.77
N LEU A 118 -19.54 2.49 -15.12
CA LEU A 118 -18.23 2.97 -15.59
C LEU A 118 -17.51 1.98 -16.52
N SER A 119 -18.20 0.90 -16.94
CA SER A 119 -17.69 -0.11 -17.86
C SER A 119 -16.49 -0.92 -17.35
N PHE A 120 -16.40 -1.14 -16.04
CA PHE A 120 -15.46 -2.13 -15.48
C PHE A 120 -16.02 -3.53 -15.69
N THR A 121 -15.29 -4.37 -16.42
CA THR A 121 -15.76 -5.69 -16.88
C THR A 121 -16.09 -6.64 -15.73
N LYS A 122 -15.27 -6.63 -14.67
CA LYS A 122 -15.45 -7.48 -13.48
C LYS A 122 -16.65 -7.09 -12.62
N ALA A 123 -17.20 -5.89 -12.79
CA ALA A 123 -18.36 -5.48 -12.02
C ALA A 123 -19.60 -6.33 -12.32
N GLU A 124 -19.76 -6.83 -13.56
CA GLU A 124 -20.87 -7.72 -13.93
C GLU A 124 -20.81 -9.07 -13.22
N GLU A 125 -19.59 -9.61 -13.07
CA GLU A 125 -19.34 -10.83 -12.31
C GLU A 125 -19.65 -10.60 -10.83
N HIS A 126 -19.10 -9.52 -10.26
CA HIS A 126 -19.24 -9.19 -8.85
C HIS A 126 -20.68 -8.90 -8.42
N GLU A 127 -21.54 -8.42 -9.33
CA GLU A 127 -22.97 -8.24 -9.06
C GLU A 127 -23.69 -9.57 -8.80
N LYS A 128 -23.22 -10.67 -9.44
CA LYS A 128 -23.80 -12.01 -9.34
C LYS A 128 -23.17 -12.84 -8.23
N SER A 129 -21.85 -12.81 -8.10
CA SER A 129 -21.08 -13.69 -7.20
C SER A 129 -20.58 -13.00 -5.93
N GLY A 130 -20.80 -11.69 -5.80
CA GLY A 130 -20.20 -10.87 -4.75
C GLY A 130 -18.80 -10.38 -5.15
N TRP A 131 -18.38 -9.26 -4.56
CA TRP A 131 -17.09 -8.65 -4.89
C TRP A 131 -15.90 -9.52 -4.44
N ASN A 132 -14.88 -9.66 -5.29
CA ASN A 132 -13.57 -10.14 -4.88
C ASN A 132 -12.48 -9.55 -5.79
N CYS A 133 -11.26 -9.37 -5.27
CA CYS A 133 -10.13 -8.92 -6.08
C CYS A 133 -8.86 -9.69 -5.66
N THR A 134 -7.89 -9.77 -6.55
CA THR A 134 -6.59 -10.43 -6.31
C THR A 134 -5.41 -9.45 -6.39
N ILE A 135 -4.23 -9.90 -5.95
CA ILE A 135 -2.92 -9.29 -6.24
C ILE A 135 -2.21 -10.02 -7.39
N GLN A 136 -2.65 -11.24 -7.71
CA GLN A 136 -2.02 -12.08 -8.73
C GLN A 136 -3.05 -12.99 -9.41
N PRO A 137 -3.00 -13.17 -10.74
CA PRO A 137 -3.64 -14.34 -11.35
C PRO A 137 -2.91 -15.61 -10.88
N PRO A 138 -3.62 -16.73 -10.64
CA PRO A 138 -2.96 -18.00 -10.37
C PRO A 138 -2.04 -18.36 -11.54
N LEU A 139 -0.90 -18.99 -11.24
CA LEU A 139 -0.01 -19.56 -12.25
C LEU A 139 -0.77 -20.69 -12.96
N ALA A 140 -1.39 -20.37 -14.09
CA ALA A 140 -2.03 -21.36 -14.94
C ALA A 140 -0.97 -22.17 -15.68
N GLN A 141 -0.42 -23.21 -15.04
CA GLN A 141 0.35 -24.23 -15.75
C GLN A 141 -0.54 -25.22 -16.52
N LYS A 142 -1.87 -25.18 -16.35
CA LYS A 142 -2.83 -26.00 -17.10
C LYS A 142 -4.16 -25.25 -17.31
N GLY A 143 -4.31 -24.59 -18.45
CA GLY A 143 -5.61 -24.36 -19.11
C GLY A 143 -6.64 -23.43 -18.45
N GLU A 144 -6.51 -23.04 -17.18
CA GLU A 144 -7.32 -21.96 -16.61
C GLU A 144 -6.80 -20.63 -17.17
N LYS A 145 -7.65 -19.88 -17.87
CA LYS A 145 -7.23 -18.57 -18.37
C LYS A 145 -6.99 -17.68 -17.14
N ALA A 146 -5.85 -17.00 -17.12
CA ALA A 146 -5.46 -16.01 -16.11
C ALA A 146 -6.46 -14.83 -15.93
N THR A 147 -7.58 -14.85 -16.64
CA THR A 147 -8.66 -13.86 -16.65
C THR A 147 -9.69 -14.07 -15.54
N ASP A 148 -9.79 -15.26 -14.95
CA ASP A 148 -10.98 -15.62 -14.19
C ASP A 148 -10.93 -15.12 -12.73
N LEU A 149 -9.76 -14.74 -12.21
CA LEU A 149 -9.58 -14.01 -10.95
C LEU A 149 -8.49 -12.93 -11.12
N GLY A 150 -8.71 -11.93 -11.97
CA GLY A 150 -7.83 -10.75 -12.14
C GLY A 150 -8.11 -9.57 -11.20
N MET A 151 -7.25 -8.55 -11.23
CA MET A 151 -7.50 -7.26 -10.57
C MET A 151 -8.70 -6.55 -11.21
N ASP A 152 -9.56 -5.95 -10.39
CA ASP A 152 -10.81 -5.33 -10.85
C ASP A 152 -10.67 -3.90 -11.36
N GLY A 153 -9.61 -3.21 -10.96
CA GLY A 153 -9.30 -1.85 -11.37
C GLY A 153 -10.04 -0.74 -10.64
N TYR A 154 -11.02 -1.07 -9.80
CA TYR A 154 -11.89 -0.08 -9.14
C TYR A 154 -12.02 -0.25 -7.63
N CYS A 155 -11.51 -1.34 -7.03
CA CYS A 155 -11.53 -1.45 -5.57
C CYS A 155 -10.48 -0.55 -4.91
N PRO A 156 -10.63 -0.25 -3.60
CA PRO A 156 -9.67 0.60 -2.87
C PRO A 156 -8.23 0.11 -2.97
N ALA A 157 -7.99 -1.20 -2.97
CA ALA A 157 -6.65 -1.75 -3.10
C ALA A 157 -6.02 -1.46 -4.48
N CYS A 158 -6.79 -1.52 -5.56
CA CYS A 158 -6.33 -1.19 -6.91
C CYS A 158 -6.09 0.32 -7.05
N THR A 159 -6.97 1.16 -6.51
CA THR A 159 -6.85 2.62 -6.67
C THR A 159 -5.77 3.23 -5.78
N ILE A 160 -5.48 2.64 -4.61
CA ILE A 160 -4.44 3.14 -3.68
C ILE A 160 -3.07 2.62 -4.07
N PHE A 161 -2.92 1.30 -4.29
CA PHE A 161 -1.61 0.68 -4.54
C PHE A 161 -1.28 0.52 -6.03
N GLY A 162 -2.22 0.88 -6.91
CA GLY A 162 -2.03 0.87 -8.35
C GLY A 162 -2.44 -0.42 -9.04
N VAL A 163 -2.65 -0.29 -10.35
CA VAL A 163 -3.10 -1.34 -11.26
C VAL A 163 -2.76 -0.95 -12.70
N ALA A 164 -2.37 -1.94 -13.50
CA ALA A 164 -2.33 -1.80 -14.95
C ALA A 164 -3.68 -2.26 -15.54
N LEU A 165 -4.36 -1.36 -16.23
CA LEU A 165 -5.65 -1.57 -16.86
C LEU A 165 -5.49 -1.67 -18.37
N THR A 166 -6.17 -2.66 -18.94
CA THR A 166 -6.33 -2.84 -20.38
C THR A 166 -7.83 -2.90 -20.71
N SER A 167 -8.16 -3.07 -21.99
CA SER A 167 -9.55 -3.32 -22.39
C SER A 167 -10.17 -4.57 -21.74
N ALA A 168 -9.37 -5.47 -21.16
CA ALA A 168 -9.88 -6.61 -20.41
C ALA A 168 -10.48 -6.24 -19.04
N GLN A 169 -10.06 -5.12 -18.45
CA GLN A 169 -10.55 -4.64 -17.14
C GLN A 169 -11.51 -3.45 -17.29
N LEU A 170 -11.29 -2.60 -18.29
CA LEU A 170 -12.06 -1.38 -18.51
C LEU A 170 -12.38 -1.24 -20.00
N GLU A 171 -13.64 -1.45 -20.39
CA GLU A 171 -14.07 -1.44 -21.79
C GLU A 171 -13.93 -0.04 -22.42
N ALA A 172 -13.92 1.00 -21.59
CA ALA A 172 -13.64 2.36 -22.03
C ALA A 172 -12.23 2.53 -22.63
N LEU A 173 -11.31 1.56 -22.48
CA LEU A 173 -10.00 1.55 -23.14
C LEU A 173 -10.05 0.88 -24.51
N SER A 174 -9.36 1.44 -25.50
CA SER A 174 -9.17 0.75 -26.79
C SER A 174 -8.16 -0.40 -26.61
N LYS A 175 -8.18 -1.39 -27.52
CA LYS A 175 -7.27 -2.55 -27.48
C LYS A 175 -5.79 -2.17 -27.48
N ASP A 176 -5.45 -1.05 -28.11
CA ASP A 176 -4.08 -0.54 -28.22
C ASP A 176 -3.70 0.43 -27.09
N MET A 177 -4.60 0.66 -26.12
CA MET A 177 -4.39 1.58 -25.01
C MET A 177 -4.26 0.79 -23.70
N SER A 178 -3.19 1.09 -22.96
CA SER A 178 -3.02 0.63 -21.58
C SER A 178 -2.96 1.82 -20.64
N LEU A 179 -3.58 1.69 -19.48
CA LEU A 179 -3.64 2.72 -18.46
C LEU A 179 -3.03 2.21 -17.17
N GLY A 180 -1.96 2.84 -16.70
CA GLY A 180 -1.33 2.53 -15.41
C GLY A 180 -1.80 3.48 -14.33
N LEU A 181 -2.53 2.98 -13.34
CA LEU A 181 -2.71 3.67 -12.07
C LEU A 181 -1.48 3.36 -11.21
N LYS A 182 -0.65 4.37 -10.95
CA LYS A 182 0.51 4.21 -10.04
C LYS A 182 0.05 4.17 -8.60
N THR A 183 0.86 3.53 -7.74
CA THR A 183 0.66 3.61 -6.29
C THR A 183 0.65 5.07 -5.84
N ARG A 184 -0.19 5.37 -4.86
CA ARG A 184 -0.20 6.63 -4.11
C ARG A 184 0.43 6.48 -2.72
N VAL A 185 0.91 5.28 -2.40
CA VAL A 185 1.65 4.95 -1.18
C VAL A 185 3.02 4.40 -1.56
N HIS A 186 4.07 5.13 -1.21
CA HIS A 186 5.45 4.78 -1.51
C HIS A 186 6.16 4.39 -0.22
N PHE A 187 6.70 3.18 -0.18
CA PHE A 187 7.51 2.71 0.94
C PHE A 187 8.98 2.99 0.67
N ASP A 188 9.69 3.45 1.69
CA ASP A 188 11.13 3.27 1.74
C ASP A 188 11.45 1.79 2.02
N PRO A 189 12.67 1.31 1.73
CA PRO A 189 13.12 0.04 2.27
C PRO A 189 13.06 0.10 3.81
N ALA A 190 12.61 -0.97 4.47
CA ALA A 190 12.70 -1.05 5.92
C ALA A 190 14.02 -1.69 6.32
N PHE A 191 14.87 -0.95 7.03
CA PHE A 191 16.21 -1.38 7.41
C PHE A 191 16.23 -1.93 8.82
N ALA A 192 16.87 -3.08 9.03
CA ALA A 192 17.08 -3.62 10.37
C ALA A 192 18.08 -2.76 11.15
N THR A 193 17.88 -2.66 12.46
CA THR A 193 18.78 -1.94 13.38
C THR A 193 19.90 -2.80 13.93
N SER A 194 20.03 -4.04 13.45
CA SER A 194 21.11 -4.95 13.81
C SER A 194 21.22 -6.09 12.79
N ARG A 195 22.42 -6.67 12.66
CA ARG A 195 22.66 -7.85 11.83
C ARG A 195 22.40 -9.15 12.59
N MET A 196 21.13 -9.40 12.92
CA MET A 196 20.71 -10.62 13.61
C MET A 196 20.19 -11.66 12.61
N ILE A 197 21.11 -12.33 11.91
CA ILE A 197 20.78 -13.40 10.96
C ILE A 197 21.35 -14.74 11.40
N GLN A 198 20.65 -15.83 11.08
CA GLN A 198 21.21 -17.16 11.22
C GLN A 198 22.37 -17.33 10.22
N PRO A 199 23.53 -17.88 10.65
CA PRO A 199 24.60 -18.23 9.72
C PRO A 199 24.12 -19.35 8.80
N GLU A 200 23.95 -19.06 7.51
CA GLU A 200 23.58 -20.03 6.49
C GLU A 200 24.67 -20.08 5.43
N THR A 201 25.30 -21.25 5.26
CA THR A 201 26.43 -21.43 4.32
C THR A 201 26.06 -22.26 3.10
N HIS A 202 24.83 -22.79 3.04
CA HIS A 202 24.40 -23.72 2.00
C HIS A 202 23.42 -23.12 0.98
N ASN A 203 23.26 -21.79 0.96
CA ASN A 203 22.53 -21.13 -0.11
C ASN A 203 23.14 -21.47 -1.46
N LYS A 204 22.27 -21.80 -2.42
CA LYS A 204 22.63 -22.18 -3.78
C LYS A 204 21.65 -21.59 -4.78
N VAL A 205 22.17 -20.90 -5.79
CA VAL A 205 21.40 -20.47 -6.97
C VAL A 205 21.94 -21.18 -8.20
N LEU A 206 21.02 -21.60 -9.06
CA LEU A 206 21.29 -22.21 -10.35
C LEU A 206 20.63 -21.36 -11.43
N GLU A 207 21.43 -20.85 -12.36
CA GLU A 207 20.95 -20.18 -13.57
C GLU A 207 21.65 -20.78 -14.79
N GLY A 208 20.92 -21.60 -15.55
CA GLY A 208 21.52 -22.41 -16.62
C GLY A 208 22.59 -23.37 -16.08
N ASN A 209 23.83 -23.24 -16.57
CA ASN A 209 24.98 -24.06 -16.15
C ASN A 209 25.83 -23.41 -15.04
N ILE A 210 25.44 -22.23 -14.54
CA ILE A 210 26.18 -21.51 -13.50
C ILE A 210 25.54 -21.82 -12.15
N ALA A 211 26.34 -22.37 -11.24
CA ALA A 211 25.97 -22.57 -9.84
C ALA A 211 26.77 -21.59 -8.99
N THR A 212 26.09 -20.78 -8.19
CA THR A 212 26.73 -19.95 -7.17
C THR A 212 26.33 -20.47 -5.80
N THR A 213 27.31 -20.66 -4.91
CA THR A 213 27.12 -21.09 -3.52
C THR A 213 28.06 -20.31 -2.60
N GLY A 214 27.73 -20.22 -1.31
CA GLY A 214 28.63 -19.66 -0.29
C GLY A 214 27.90 -18.81 0.75
N GLY A 215 28.54 -18.55 1.89
CA GLY A 215 27.96 -17.76 2.99
C GLY A 215 27.73 -16.27 2.67
N SER A 216 28.24 -15.78 1.54
CA SER A 216 27.97 -14.44 1.00
C SER A 216 26.80 -14.42 -0.01
N LEU A 217 26.19 -15.57 -0.30
CA LEU A 217 25.04 -15.66 -1.17
C LEU A 217 23.77 -15.42 -0.34
N PHE A 218 23.25 -14.20 -0.36
CA PHE A 218 22.10 -13.76 0.44
C PHE A 218 20.75 -13.99 -0.24
N THR A 219 20.64 -15.05 -1.04
CA THR A 219 19.41 -15.36 -1.78
C THR A 219 18.27 -15.74 -0.86
N GLU A 220 18.60 -16.32 0.29
CA GLU A 220 17.72 -16.57 1.43
C GLU A 220 18.44 -16.16 2.71
N ILE A 221 17.85 -15.28 3.51
CA ILE A 221 18.36 -14.96 4.84
C ILE A 221 17.29 -15.21 5.90
N HIS A 222 17.70 -15.80 7.01
CA HIS A 222 16.84 -16.04 8.17
C HIS A 222 17.13 -15.00 9.22
N VAL A 223 16.23 -14.03 9.37
CA VAL A 223 16.33 -12.98 10.37
C VAL A 223 15.78 -13.49 11.69
N MET A 224 16.57 -13.34 12.76
CA MET A 224 16.24 -13.85 14.08
C MET A 224 15.06 -13.11 14.73
N PRO A 225 14.28 -13.78 15.59
CA PRO A 225 13.25 -13.14 16.41
C PRO A 225 13.81 -11.96 17.23
N GLY A 226 12.99 -10.94 17.42
CA GLY A 226 13.36 -9.72 18.15
C GLY A 226 14.03 -8.65 17.29
N THR A 227 14.44 -8.97 16.06
CA THR A 227 14.99 -7.98 15.12
C THR A 227 13.96 -6.89 14.82
N VAL A 228 14.39 -5.63 14.91
CA VAL A 228 13.56 -4.46 14.61
C VAL A 228 14.01 -3.85 13.30
N PHE A 229 13.04 -3.58 12.42
CA PHE A 229 13.22 -2.83 11.19
C PHE A 229 12.53 -1.49 11.31
N ILE A 230 13.11 -0.45 10.73
CA ILE A 230 12.53 0.88 10.67
C ILE A 230 12.06 1.12 9.24
N GLY A 231 10.78 1.41 9.09
CA GLY A 231 10.15 1.68 7.80
C GLY A 231 9.51 3.06 7.77
N ARG A 232 9.31 3.56 6.54
CA ARG A 232 8.61 4.81 6.29
C ARG A 232 7.74 4.66 5.06
N ALA A 233 6.55 5.25 5.10
CA ALA A 233 5.65 5.37 3.97
C ALA A 233 5.36 6.84 3.69
N VAL A 234 5.36 7.22 2.40
CA VAL A 234 4.95 8.52 1.90
C VAL A 234 3.68 8.36 1.09
N MET A 235 2.65 9.07 1.50
CA MET A 235 1.30 8.98 0.95
C MET A 235 0.94 10.27 0.22
N HIS A 236 0.54 10.14 -1.04
CA HIS A 236 0.21 11.27 -1.92
C HIS A 236 -1.26 11.22 -2.33
N ASP A 237 -1.89 12.39 -2.44
CA ASP A 237 -3.22 12.52 -3.04
C ASP A 237 -4.27 11.54 -2.49
N LEU A 238 -4.19 11.23 -1.18
CA LEU A 238 -5.16 10.41 -0.48
C LEU A 238 -6.26 11.28 0.11
N THR A 239 -7.48 10.75 0.10
CA THR A 239 -8.59 11.22 0.90
C THR A 239 -8.49 10.68 2.34
N TRP A 240 -9.26 11.22 3.27
CA TRP A 240 -9.24 10.75 4.66
C TRP A 240 -9.52 9.24 4.83
N PRO A 241 -10.51 8.59 4.16
CA PRO A 241 -10.74 7.17 4.38
C PRO A 241 -9.63 6.32 3.77
N GLU A 242 -8.99 6.79 2.68
CA GLU A 242 -7.83 6.11 2.08
C GLU A 242 -6.62 6.16 3.01
N LEU A 243 -6.33 7.32 3.64
CA LEU A 243 -5.29 7.44 4.66
C LEU A 243 -5.54 6.48 5.82
N LEU A 244 -6.73 6.54 6.42
CA LEU A 244 -7.06 5.70 7.58
C LEU A 244 -7.03 4.21 7.24
N ALA A 245 -7.51 3.82 6.06
CA ALA A 245 -7.44 2.44 5.61
C ALA A 245 -5.99 1.94 5.46
N VAL A 246 -5.07 2.77 4.96
CA VAL A 246 -3.65 2.41 4.87
C VAL A 246 -3.02 2.30 6.26
N LEU A 247 -3.30 3.24 7.16
CA LEU A 247 -2.81 3.19 8.55
C LEU A 247 -3.32 1.95 9.29
N TYR A 248 -4.62 1.67 9.19
CA TYR A 248 -5.25 0.48 9.79
C TYR A 248 -4.69 -0.82 9.20
N THR A 249 -4.45 -0.81 7.89
CA THR A 249 -3.84 -1.97 7.22
C THR A 249 -2.45 -2.22 7.77
N LEU A 250 -1.61 -1.19 7.89
CA LEU A 250 -0.26 -1.29 8.45
C LEU A 250 -0.28 -1.77 9.91
N SER A 251 -1.16 -1.21 10.74
CA SER A 251 -1.25 -1.54 12.17
C SER A 251 -1.78 -2.95 12.45
N THR A 252 -2.36 -3.62 11.45
CA THR A 252 -2.95 -4.96 11.59
C THR A 252 -2.21 -6.03 10.80
N ILE A 253 -0.99 -5.75 10.31
CA ILE A 253 -0.14 -6.77 9.70
C ILE A 253 0.48 -7.62 10.81
N GLU A 254 0.06 -8.88 10.88
CA GLU A 254 0.59 -9.87 11.81
C GLU A 254 1.38 -10.97 11.10
N GLU A 255 0.92 -11.41 9.93
CA GLU A 255 1.55 -12.46 9.13
C GLU A 255 2.02 -11.94 7.78
N VAL A 256 3.29 -12.19 7.49
CA VAL A 256 3.92 -11.93 6.18
C VAL A 256 4.13 -13.25 5.46
N GLY A 257 3.78 -13.29 4.18
CA GLY A 257 3.83 -14.51 3.38
C GLY A 257 3.20 -14.34 2.00
N GLY A 258 2.90 -15.45 1.34
CA GLY A 258 2.44 -15.48 -0.05
C GLY A 258 3.61 -15.59 -1.02
N ARG A 259 3.66 -14.71 -2.03
CA ARG A 259 4.76 -14.63 -3.01
C ARG A 259 5.38 -13.24 -2.99
N ALA A 260 5.76 -12.79 -1.80
CA ALA A 260 6.30 -11.46 -1.54
C ALA A 260 7.74 -11.52 -1.01
N GLY A 261 8.37 -12.70 -1.02
CA GLY A 261 9.74 -12.90 -0.58
C GLY A 261 10.01 -12.57 0.89
N VAL A 262 8.97 -12.49 1.72
CA VAL A 262 9.03 -12.33 3.19
C VAL A 262 8.04 -13.32 3.81
N TYR A 263 8.51 -14.14 4.74
CA TYR A 263 7.67 -15.12 5.44
C TYR A 263 7.92 -15.07 6.95
N GLY A 264 6.84 -15.13 7.73
CA GLY A 264 6.89 -15.17 9.20
C GLY A 264 5.83 -14.30 9.85
N THR A 265 5.97 -14.07 11.15
CA THR A 265 5.07 -13.29 11.98
C THR A 265 5.78 -12.02 12.45
N ILE A 266 5.13 -10.88 12.25
CA ILE A 266 5.64 -9.57 12.60
C ILE A 266 4.66 -8.82 13.49
N LYS A 267 5.18 -7.82 14.19
CA LYS A 267 4.37 -6.76 14.79
C LYS A 267 4.78 -5.44 14.16
N VAL A 268 3.82 -4.74 13.56
CA VAL A 268 4.03 -3.36 13.09
C VAL A 268 3.58 -2.39 14.16
N GLU A 269 4.38 -1.37 14.45
CA GLU A 269 4.02 -0.29 15.38
C GLU A 269 4.21 1.05 14.69
N LEU A 270 3.11 1.79 14.53
CA LEU A 270 3.12 3.16 14.02
C LEU A 270 3.73 4.07 15.09
N LEU A 271 4.62 4.98 14.68
CA LEU A 271 5.36 5.83 15.62
C LEU A 271 5.05 7.32 15.46
N GLY A 272 4.91 7.78 14.22
CA GLY A 272 4.62 9.19 13.98
C GLY A 272 4.09 9.46 12.58
N ILE A 273 3.37 10.57 12.46
CA ILE A 273 2.73 11.04 11.23
C ILE A 273 2.93 12.54 11.04
N ARG A 274 3.12 12.96 9.78
CA ARG A 274 3.30 14.38 9.45
C ARG A 274 2.82 14.70 8.04
N GLY A 275 2.07 15.81 7.91
CA GLY A 275 1.78 16.41 6.61
C GLY A 275 2.87 17.39 6.19
N GLY A 276 3.22 17.40 4.90
CA GLY A 276 4.23 18.32 4.36
C GLY A 276 4.28 18.36 2.83
N THR A 277 5.20 19.16 2.30
CA THR A 277 5.57 19.21 0.88
C THR A 277 6.88 18.48 0.62
N TYR A 278 7.84 18.61 1.53
CA TYR A 278 9.15 17.95 1.50
C TYR A 278 9.27 16.89 2.58
N THR A 279 10.05 15.84 2.29
CA THR A 279 10.36 14.76 3.24
C THR A 279 11.43 15.27 4.19
N LEU A 280 11.32 15.00 5.48
CA LEU A 280 12.33 15.44 6.45
C LEU A 280 13.36 14.39 6.83
N SER A 281 13.06 13.11 6.61
CA SER A 281 13.99 12.02 6.89
C SER A 281 13.65 10.80 6.04
N SER A 282 14.55 9.82 6.02
CA SER A 282 14.37 8.50 5.41
C SER A 282 14.47 7.38 6.46
N SER A 283 13.93 6.20 6.14
CA SER A 283 14.11 5.02 7.00
C SER A 283 15.59 4.62 7.15
N LEU A 284 16.42 4.90 6.14
CA LEU A 284 17.86 4.62 6.16
C LEU A 284 18.57 5.46 7.23
N GLU A 285 18.35 6.78 7.21
CA GLU A 285 18.92 7.71 8.20
C GLU A 285 18.52 7.33 9.62
N LEU A 286 17.23 7.08 9.85
CA LEU A 286 16.71 6.69 11.17
C LEU A 286 17.33 5.37 11.66
N ALA A 287 17.54 4.40 10.77
CA ALA A 287 18.18 3.14 11.13
C ALA A 287 19.66 3.30 11.46
N ASP A 288 20.38 4.11 10.71
CA ASP A 288 21.80 4.38 10.96
C ASP A 288 22.01 5.10 12.30
N GLU A 289 21.15 6.09 12.61
CA GLU A 289 21.17 6.81 13.90
C GLU A 289 20.92 5.87 15.09
N VAL A 290 19.99 4.93 14.97
CA VAL A 290 19.72 3.92 16.01
C VAL A 290 20.94 3.04 16.23
N VAL A 291 21.55 2.55 15.15
CA VAL A 291 22.76 1.70 15.22
C VAL A 291 23.92 2.44 15.87
N LYS A 292 24.15 3.70 15.49
CA LYS A 292 25.18 4.57 16.08
C LYS A 292 24.97 4.82 17.56
N SER A 293 23.71 4.99 17.97
CA SER A 293 23.35 5.21 19.37
C SER A 293 23.49 3.94 20.23
N GLY A 294 23.65 2.77 19.61
CA GLY A 294 23.89 1.51 20.29
C GLY A 294 22.66 0.89 20.97
N TYR A 295 21.45 1.38 20.66
CA TYR A 295 20.21 0.82 21.19
C TYR A 295 19.94 -0.56 20.59
N LYS A 296 19.63 -1.54 21.44
CA LYS A 296 19.40 -2.93 21.02
C LYS A 296 18.03 -3.46 21.36
N LYS A 297 17.40 -2.97 22.44
CA LYS A 297 16.07 -3.46 22.83
C LYS A 297 15.00 -2.77 22.00
N PRO A 298 13.95 -3.49 21.56
CA PRO A 298 12.87 -2.89 20.79
C PRO A 298 12.25 -1.65 21.44
N THR A 299 12.05 -1.68 22.76
CA THR A 299 11.48 -0.54 23.51
C THR A 299 12.37 0.69 23.49
N GLU A 300 13.69 0.51 23.61
CA GLU A 300 14.67 1.60 23.59
C GLU A 300 14.75 2.23 22.18
N ILE A 301 14.71 1.38 21.14
CA ILE A 301 14.68 1.81 19.73
C ILE A 301 13.43 2.64 19.44
N VAL A 302 12.24 2.15 19.85
CA VAL A 302 10.97 2.86 19.66
C VAL A 302 10.99 4.23 20.34
N GLN A 303 11.43 4.29 21.59
CA GLN A 303 11.49 5.55 22.35
C GLN A 303 12.45 6.56 21.71
N PHE A 304 13.62 6.09 21.25
CA PHE A 304 14.59 6.93 20.56
C PHE A 304 13.99 7.53 19.27
N ILE A 305 13.39 6.68 18.43
CA ILE A 305 12.79 7.14 17.16
C ILE A 305 11.65 8.12 17.44
N GLN A 306 10.77 7.83 18.41
CA GLN A 306 9.69 8.76 18.77
C GLN A 306 10.23 10.12 19.23
N SER A 307 11.31 10.16 20.00
CA SER A 307 11.97 11.42 20.38
C SER A 307 12.45 12.19 19.15
N LYS A 308 13.13 11.49 18.23
CA LYS A 308 13.63 12.08 16.98
C LYS A 308 12.50 12.58 16.08
N LEU A 309 11.41 11.83 15.97
CA LEU A 309 10.24 12.23 15.20
C LEU A 309 9.60 13.50 15.76
N ARG A 310 9.51 13.65 17.09
CA ARG A 310 9.05 14.89 17.72
C ARG A 310 9.96 16.08 17.44
N GLU A 311 11.28 15.89 17.47
CA GLU A 311 12.27 16.92 17.08
C GLU A 311 12.06 17.37 15.61
N LEU A 312 11.67 16.44 14.73
CA LEU A 312 11.34 16.71 13.32
C LEU A 312 9.91 17.23 13.10
N GLY A 313 9.14 17.44 14.17
CA GLY A 313 7.77 17.97 14.10
C GLY A 313 6.73 16.96 13.60
N PHE A 314 6.98 15.66 13.75
CA PHE A 314 5.95 14.63 13.59
C PHE A 314 5.03 14.63 14.81
N TYR A 315 3.76 14.33 14.57
CA TYR A 315 2.82 14.01 15.64
C TYR A 315 2.99 12.55 16.02
N ASP A 316 3.05 12.25 17.31
CA ASP A 316 3.04 10.87 17.82
C ASP A 316 1.84 10.12 17.23
N LEU A 317 2.02 8.87 16.84
CA LEU A 317 0.96 8.00 16.34
C LEU A 317 1.06 6.66 17.06
N SER A 318 -0.08 6.03 17.34
CA SER A 318 -0.11 4.68 17.90
C SER A 318 -1.12 3.81 17.18
N ASN A 319 -0.91 2.49 17.21
CA ASN A 319 -1.85 1.54 16.62
C ASN A 319 -3.24 1.65 17.27
N ASN A 320 -3.32 1.75 18.60
CA ASN A 320 -4.59 1.85 19.31
C ASN A 320 -5.39 3.09 18.87
N GLU A 321 -4.72 4.23 18.75
CA GLU A 321 -5.35 5.46 18.26
C GLU A 321 -5.97 5.27 16.86
N VAL A 322 -5.31 4.50 15.97
CA VAL A 322 -5.86 4.17 14.64
C VAL A 322 -6.98 3.14 14.72
N LEU A 323 -6.88 2.13 15.59
CA LEU A 323 -7.94 1.13 15.77
C LEU A 323 -9.21 1.77 16.34
N ASP A 324 -9.08 2.70 17.28
CA ASP A 324 -10.20 3.39 17.94
C ASP A 324 -10.93 4.36 17.01
N ILE A 325 -10.22 4.97 16.05
CA ILE A 325 -10.81 5.94 15.10
C ILE A 325 -11.50 5.26 13.92
N ILE A 326 -11.15 4.01 13.63
CA ILE A 326 -11.70 3.26 12.50
C ILE A 326 -13.11 2.78 12.84
N ASP A 327 -14.07 3.30 12.10
CA ASP A 327 -15.43 2.79 12.13
C ASP A 327 -15.62 1.66 11.12
N LEU A 328 -15.83 0.44 11.61
CA LEU A 328 -16.09 -0.76 10.80
C LEU A 328 -17.58 -0.99 10.53
N GLN A 329 -18.47 -0.09 10.93
CA GLN A 329 -19.90 -0.20 10.65
C GLN A 329 -20.17 -0.23 9.14
N CYS A 330 -21.20 -1.00 8.77
CA CYS A 330 -21.60 -1.20 7.38
C CYS A 330 -22.33 0.00 6.78
N ASP A 331 -22.93 0.82 7.65
CA ASP A 331 -23.68 2.02 7.29
C ASP A 331 -22.86 3.24 7.70
N ASN A 332 -22.31 3.94 6.71
CA ASN A 332 -21.53 5.18 6.91
C ASN A 332 -20.22 5.02 7.71
N GLY A 333 -19.68 3.80 7.79
CA GLY A 333 -18.37 3.56 8.39
C GLY A 333 -17.21 3.97 7.49
N THR A 334 -15.98 3.87 8.01
CA THR A 334 -14.76 4.25 7.28
C THR A 334 -14.61 3.50 5.96
N PHE A 335 -14.92 2.20 5.96
CA PHE A 335 -14.81 1.38 4.76
C PHE A 335 -15.93 1.66 3.74
N THR A 336 -17.10 2.12 4.18
CA THR A 336 -18.14 2.65 3.28
C THR A 336 -17.64 3.88 2.53
N HIS A 337 -17.02 4.83 3.25
CA HIS A 337 -16.39 6.01 2.64
C HIS A 337 -15.17 5.67 1.79
N LEU A 338 -14.41 4.64 2.15
CA LEU A 338 -13.29 4.14 1.35
C LEU A 338 -13.76 3.64 -0.03
N TRP A 339 -14.87 2.90 -0.07
CA TRP A 339 -15.47 2.45 -1.33
C TRP A 339 -16.00 3.60 -2.18
N ALA A 340 -16.69 4.56 -1.55
CA ALA A 340 -17.13 5.79 -2.24
C ALA A 340 -15.93 6.56 -2.82
N SER A 341 -14.86 6.67 -2.02
CA SER A 341 -13.60 7.27 -2.41
C SER A 341 -12.98 6.57 -3.61
N SER A 342 -12.90 5.24 -3.60
CA SER A 342 -12.30 4.52 -4.72
C SER A 342 -13.07 4.74 -6.03
N LEU A 343 -14.40 4.76 -5.99
CA LEU A 343 -15.23 5.01 -7.16
C LEU A 343 -15.20 6.45 -7.68
N ASP A 344 -15.18 7.44 -6.79
CA ASP A 344 -15.00 8.83 -7.19
C ASP A 344 -13.66 9.00 -7.94
N TYR A 345 -12.60 8.34 -7.48
CA TYR A 345 -11.30 8.37 -8.15
C TYR A 345 -11.37 7.77 -9.56
N VAL A 346 -11.93 6.56 -9.71
CA VAL A 346 -11.99 5.92 -11.03
C VAL A 346 -12.99 6.55 -11.98
N ASN A 347 -14.06 7.18 -11.48
CA ASN A 347 -14.96 7.97 -12.32
C ASN A 347 -14.18 9.08 -13.05
N GLN A 348 -13.35 9.82 -12.32
CA GLN A 348 -12.53 10.88 -12.90
C GLN A 348 -11.47 10.35 -13.87
N VAL A 349 -10.91 9.17 -13.59
CA VAL A 349 -10.02 8.47 -14.52
C VAL A 349 -10.73 8.15 -15.83
N VAL A 350 -11.94 7.58 -15.78
CA VAL A 350 -12.75 7.26 -16.97
C VAL A 350 -13.11 8.52 -17.75
N GLU A 351 -13.51 9.60 -17.07
CA GLU A 351 -13.76 10.91 -17.69
C GLU A 351 -12.52 11.44 -18.43
N LEU A 352 -11.32 11.32 -17.84
CA LEU A 352 -10.08 11.74 -18.49
C LEU A 352 -9.79 10.90 -19.74
N VAL A 353 -9.92 9.57 -19.65
CA VAL A 353 -9.73 8.67 -20.80
C VAL A 353 -10.66 9.06 -21.95
N ASN A 354 -11.93 9.31 -21.66
CA ASN A 354 -12.92 9.72 -22.66
C ASN A 354 -12.56 11.06 -23.31
N LYS A 355 -12.11 12.05 -22.52
CA LYS A 355 -11.65 13.36 -23.03
C LYS A 355 -10.43 13.21 -23.94
N LEU A 356 -9.46 12.38 -23.56
CA LEU A 356 -8.25 12.15 -24.36
C LEU A 356 -8.60 11.51 -25.72
N LYS A 357 -9.51 10.53 -25.73
CA LYS A 357 -9.98 9.90 -26.97
C LYS A 357 -10.73 10.85 -27.90
N ALA A 358 -11.60 11.70 -27.34
CA ALA A 358 -12.32 12.70 -28.13
C ALA A 358 -11.36 13.62 -28.90
N ASN A 359 -10.32 14.11 -28.21
CA ASN A 359 -9.30 14.98 -28.80
C ASN A 359 -8.48 14.29 -29.91
N GLU A 360 -8.19 13.00 -29.81
CA GLU A 360 -7.53 12.23 -30.88
C GLU A 360 -8.41 12.07 -32.12
N SER A 361 -9.71 11.87 -31.92
CA SER A 361 -10.68 11.76 -33.02
C SER A 361 -10.83 13.07 -33.80
N GLU A 362 -10.72 14.22 -33.13
CA GLU A 362 -10.77 15.55 -33.76
C GLU A 362 -9.47 15.85 -34.53
N LYS A 363 -8.30 15.55 -33.93
CA LYS A 363 -7.00 15.72 -34.60
C LYS A 363 -6.85 14.86 -35.86
N SER A 364 -7.37 13.63 -35.83
CA SER A 364 -7.34 12.73 -37.00
C SER A 364 -8.30 13.16 -38.12
N LYS A 365 -9.44 13.79 -37.79
CA LYS A 365 -10.33 14.43 -38.78
C LYS A 365 -9.70 15.69 -39.38
N ALA A 366 -8.98 16.48 -38.58
CA ALA A 366 -8.29 17.69 -39.05
C ALA A 366 -7.10 17.40 -39.98
N LYS A 367 -6.39 16.28 -39.80
CA LYS A 367 -5.29 15.86 -40.69
C LYS A 367 -5.74 15.22 -42.01
N LYS A 368 -7.03 14.89 -42.15
CA LYS A 368 -7.61 14.30 -43.38
C LYS A 368 -8.31 15.34 -44.27
N LYS A 369 -8.38 16.59 -43.83
CA LYS A 369 -8.71 17.76 -44.66
C LYS A 369 -7.40 18.44 -45.05
#